data_AF-A0A4Q6AJK7-F1
#
_entry.id   AF-A0A4Q6AJK7-F1
#
_cell.length_a   1.000
_cell.length_b   1.000
_cell.length_c   1.000
_cell.angle_alpha   90.00
_cell.angle_beta   90.00
_cell.angle_gamma   90.00
#
_symmetry.space_group_name_H-M   'P 1'
#
loop_
_entity.id
_entity.type
_entity.pdbx_description
1 polymer ?
#
loop_
_entity_poly.entity_id
_entity_poly.type
_entity_poly.pdbx_seq_one_letter_code
_entity_poly.pdbx_strand_id
1 'polypeptide(L)'
;GIGPATEKRLQKSGFVYCRDLWTWSASALEEELGNMGPWLYDRVRGIDERPVKVHRERKSLGKEDTFSTDLLDLALLDKELVTLCESVEHSLKKRSIRGKTIVLKVKYSDFTQLTRSQTIADWTDSAQEMLEVTRALMKTTEAGKKKIRLLGVSLSNLSSTSDVVTLGVDD
;
A
#
# COMPACT_ATOMS: atom_id res chain seq x y z
N GLY A 1 13.60 5.35 -6.86
CA GLY A 1 14.99 5.43 -7.32
C GLY A 1 15.46 4.05 -7.74
N ILE A 2 16.75 3.89 -7.98
CA ILE A 2 17.37 2.57 -8.27
C ILE A 2 17.74 1.93 -6.92
N GLY A 3 17.15 0.76 -6.64
CA GLY A 3 17.50 -0.06 -5.48
C GLY A 3 18.09 -1.42 -5.91
N PRO A 4 18.48 -2.30 -4.96
CA PRO A 4 19.23 -3.51 -5.25
C PRO A 4 18.59 -4.47 -6.26
N ALA A 5 17.25 -4.55 -6.27
CA ALA A 5 16.53 -5.38 -7.24
C ALA A 5 16.62 -4.82 -8.67
N THR A 6 16.51 -3.49 -8.80
CA THR A 6 16.62 -2.78 -10.08
C THR A 6 18.06 -2.80 -10.60
N GLU A 7 19.04 -2.61 -9.72
CA GLU A 7 20.46 -2.72 -10.05
C GLU A 7 20.80 -4.09 -10.64
N LYS A 8 20.39 -5.18 -9.98
CA LYS A 8 20.59 -6.55 -10.51
C LYS A 8 19.95 -6.76 -11.87
N ARG A 9 18.79 -6.14 -12.13
CA ARG A 9 18.13 -6.19 -13.45
C ARG A 9 18.97 -5.45 -14.50
N LEU A 10 19.45 -4.25 -14.20
CA LEU A 10 20.29 -3.45 -15.10
C LEU A 10 21.61 -4.15 -15.43
N GLN A 11 22.27 -4.74 -14.43
CA GLN A 11 23.50 -5.51 -14.62
C GLN A 11 23.30 -6.73 -15.55
N LYS A 12 22.14 -7.40 -15.47
CA LYS A 12 21.80 -8.50 -16.39
C LYS A 12 21.64 -8.02 -17.84
N SER A 13 21.20 -6.78 -18.04
CA SER A 13 21.13 -6.11 -19.34
C SER A 13 22.45 -5.45 -19.76
N GLY A 14 23.54 -5.67 -19.02
CA GLY A 14 24.88 -5.14 -19.34
C GLY A 14 25.14 -3.71 -18.87
N PHE A 15 24.21 -3.09 -18.13
CA PHE A 15 24.36 -1.73 -17.62
C PHE A 15 24.89 -1.73 -16.19
N VAL A 16 26.11 -1.23 -16.00
CA VAL A 16 26.77 -1.13 -14.68
C VAL A 16 26.91 0.32 -14.24
N TYR A 17 27.17 1.23 -15.19
CA TYR A 17 27.39 2.65 -14.96
C TYR A 17 26.40 3.51 -15.76
N CYS A 18 26.13 4.73 -15.30
CA CYS A 18 25.26 5.67 -16.03
C CYS A 18 25.72 5.92 -17.48
N ARG A 19 27.04 5.92 -17.72
CA ARG A 19 27.63 6.10 -19.06
C ARG A 19 27.25 4.99 -20.04
N ASP A 20 26.94 3.79 -19.55
CA ASP A 20 26.57 2.65 -20.40
C ASP A 20 25.23 2.89 -21.10
N LEU A 21 24.41 3.82 -20.57
CA LEU A 21 23.09 4.20 -21.07
C LEU A 21 23.13 5.46 -21.97
N TRP A 22 24.29 6.13 -22.11
CA TRP A 22 24.40 7.39 -22.85
C TRP A 22 24.29 7.25 -24.37
N THR A 23 24.69 6.10 -24.92
CA THR A 23 24.63 5.83 -26.36
C THR A 23 23.28 5.26 -26.79
N TRP A 24 22.43 4.89 -25.84
CA TRP A 24 21.13 4.29 -26.10
C TRP A 24 20.06 5.35 -26.34
N SER A 25 19.16 5.09 -27.30
CA SER A 25 17.96 5.88 -27.52
C SER A 25 16.91 5.61 -26.45
N ALA A 26 15.98 6.55 -26.25
CA ALA A 26 14.86 6.37 -25.32
C ALA A 26 14.00 5.14 -25.70
N SER A 27 13.77 4.92 -26.99
CA SER A 27 13.00 3.76 -27.49
C SER A 27 13.70 2.43 -27.22
N ALA A 28 15.02 2.33 -27.43
CA ALA A 28 15.78 1.11 -27.17
C ALA A 28 15.80 0.77 -25.67
N LEU A 29 15.89 1.79 -24.80
CA LEU A 29 15.79 1.59 -23.37
C LEU A 29 14.38 1.20 -22.93
N GLU A 30 13.34 1.71 -23.58
CA GLU A 30 11.96 1.30 -23.32
C GLU A 30 11.71 -0.16 -23.72
N GLU A 31 12.26 -0.60 -24.85
CA GLU A 31 12.17 -2.00 -25.29
C GLU A 31 12.87 -2.96 -24.31
N GLU A 32 14.08 -2.60 -23.86
CA GLU A 32 14.87 -3.43 -22.94
C GLU A 32 14.37 -3.38 -21.48
N LEU A 33 14.00 -2.19 -20.99
CA LEU A 33 13.72 -1.95 -19.57
C LEU A 33 12.24 -1.70 -19.26
N GLY A 34 11.39 -1.63 -20.28
CA GLY A 34 9.97 -1.30 -20.17
C GLY A 34 9.75 0.16 -19.77
N ASN A 35 8.73 0.39 -18.94
CA ASN A 35 8.36 1.71 -18.41
C ASN A 35 9.50 2.45 -17.67
N MET A 36 10.55 1.74 -17.26
CA MET A 36 11.73 2.32 -16.62
C MET A 36 12.70 2.96 -17.62
N GLY A 37 12.67 2.55 -18.88
CA GLY A 37 13.59 3.00 -19.94
C GLY A 37 13.57 4.51 -20.17
N PRO A 38 12.40 5.10 -20.51
CA PRO A 38 12.29 6.54 -20.71
C PRO A 38 12.71 7.33 -19.46
N TRP A 39 12.31 6.87 -18.27
CA TRP A 39 12.70 7.50 -17.01
C TRP A 39 14.23 7.47 -16.78
N LEU A 40 14.89 6.35 -17.09
CA LEU A 40 16.35 6.22 -16.97
C LEU A 40 17.09 7.09 -17.99
N TYR A 41 16.60 7.15 -19.22
CA TYR A 41 17.17 7.94 -20.31
C TYR A 41 17.39 9.41 -19.90
N ASP A 42 16.36 10.01 -19.29
CA ASP A 42 16.41 11.40 -18.80
C ASP A 42 17.33 11.54 -17.59
N ARG A 43 17.24 10.61 -16.63
CA ARG A 43 18.00 10.71 -15.37
C ARG A 43 19.50 10.60 -15.55
N VAL A 44 19.99 9.75 -16.46
CA VAL A 44 21.44 9.67 -16.75
C VAL A 44 21.98 10.89 -17.49
N ARG A 45 21.09 11.73 -18.04
CA ARG A 45 21.39 13.01 -18.70
C ARG A 45 21.12 14.22 -17.79
N GLY A 46 20.80 13.98 -16.52
CA GLY A 46 20.51 15.04 -15.55
C GLY A 46 19.17 15.75 -15.79
N ILE A 47 18.28 15.20 -16.61
CA ILE A 47 16.98 15.77 -16.92
C ILE A 47 15.97 15.29 -15.86
N ASP A 48 15.38 16.23 -15.13
CA ASP A 48 14.26 15.99 -14.21
C ASP A 48 13.34 17.22 -14.14
N GLU A 49 12.33 17.27 -15.00
CA GLU A 49 11.37 18.38 -15.10
C GLU A 49 10.25 18.31 -14.07
N ARG A 50 10.29 17.36 -13.13
CA ARG A 50 9.19 17.20 -12.17
C ARG A 50 9.15 18.41 -11.24
N PRO A 51 7.99 19.07 -11.09
CA PRO A 51 7.87 20.20 -10.19
C PRO A 51 8.06 19.75 -8.74
N VAL A 52 8.61 20.65 -7.91
CA VAL A 52 8.62 20.48 -6.46
C VAL A 52 7.17 20.49 -5.97
N LYS A 53 6.71 19.36 -5.45
CA LYS A 53 5.36 19.24 -4.87
C LYS A 53 5.41 19.57 -3.39
N VAL A 54 4.94 20.77 -3.04
CA VAL A 54 4.86 21.26 -1.64
C VAL A 54 3.73 20.61 -0.84
N HIS A 55 2.67 20.16 -1.52
CA HIS A 55 1.56 19.45 -0.92
C HIS A 55 1.48 18.02 -1.46
N ARG A 56 1.26 17.07 -0.55
CA ARG A 56 1.04 15.66 -0.89
C ARG A 56 -0.25 15.18 -0.25
N GLU A 57 -1.25 14.95 -1.09
CA GLU A 57 -2.45 14.24 -0.67
C GLU A 57 -2.11 12.81 -0.27
N ARG A 58 -2.65 12.41 0.88
CA ARG A 58 -2.48 11.06 1.40
C ARG A 58 -3.44 10.13 0.67
N LYS A 59 -2.89 9.09 0.03
CA LYS A 59 -3.68 8.08 -0.69
C LYS A 59 -4.19 6.95 0.20
N SER A 60 -3.52 6.71 1.32
CA SER A 60 -3.91 5.70 2.31
C SER A 60 -3.43 6.04 3.72
N LEU A 61 -4.16 5.53 4.72
CA LEU A 61 -3.80 5.60 6.13
C LEU A 61 -4.01 4.23 6.75
N GLY A 62 -3.02 3.72 7.46
CA GLY A 62 -3.09 2.40 8.06
C GLY A 62 -2.01 2.16 9.10
N LYS A 63 -2.11 1.01 9.74
CA LYS A 63 -1.14 0.48 10.69
C LYS A 63 -0.86 -0.97 10.33
N GLU A 64 0.38 -1.39 10.52
CA GLU A 64 0.79 -2.78 10.45
C GLU A 64 1.65 -3.11 11.65
N ASP A 65 1.62 -4.37 12.06
CA ASP A 65 2.47 -4.92 13.10
C ASP A 65 3.18 -6.19 12.62
N THR A 66 4.48 -6.27 12.92
CA THR A 66 5.31 -7.46 12.67
C THR A 66 5.54 -8.16 13.98
N PHE A 67 5.01 -9.37 14.11
CA PHE A 67 5.04 -10.10 15.36
C PHE A 67 6.45 -10.56 15.72
N SER A 68 6.74 -10.58 17.02
CA SER A 68 7.96 -11.17 17.56
C SER A 68 7.99 -12.70 17.36
N THR A 69 6.82 -13.33 17.38
CA THR A 69 6.61 -14.75 17.06
C THR A 69 5.47 -14.88 16.06
N ASP A 70 5.69 -15.63 14.98
CA ASP A 70 4.66 -15.82 13.95
C ASP A 70 3.43 -16.54 14.53
N LEU A 71 2.24 -16.03 14.22
CA LEU A 71 0.97 -16.46 14.79
C LEU A 71 0.22 -17.43 13.88
N LEU A 72 -0.34 -18.50 14.45
CA LEU A 72 -1.26 -19.42 13.75
C LEU A 72 -2.68 -19.36 14.32
N ASP A 73 -2.81 -19.01 15.60
CA ASP A 73 -4.08 -18.97 16.32
C ASP A 73 -4.98 -17.83 15.83
N LEU A 74 -6.18 -18.19 15.36
CA LEU A 74 -7.17 -17.24 14.86
C LEU A 74 -7.65 -16.26 15.94
N ALA A 75 -7.71 -16.65 17.22
CA ALA A 75 -8.10 -15.75 18.30
C ALA A 75 -7.03 -14.70 18.57
N LEU A 76 -5.74 -15.06 18.48
CA LEU A 76 -4.64 -14.10 18.59
C LEU A 76 -4.61 -13.15 17.39
N LEU A 77 -4.82 -13.66 16.19
CA LEU A 77 -4.93 -12.85 14.97
C LEU A 77 -6.12 -11.88 15.04
N ASP A 78 -7.25 -12.32 15.56
CA ASP A 78 -8.44 -11.47 15.75
C ASP A 78 -8.19 -10.36 16.77
N LYS A 79 -7.54 -10.68 17.89
CA LYS A 79 -7.12 -9.68 18.89
C LYS A 79 -6.21 -8.61 18.29
N GLU A 80 -5.30 -9.03 17.41
CA GLU A 80 -4.46 -8.09 16.69
C GLU A 80 -5.26 -7.22 15.73
N LEU A 81 -6.21 -7.78 14.98
CA LEU A 81 -7.08 -6.98 14.10
C LEU A 81 -7.83 -5.90 14.87
N VAL A 82 -8.36 -6.22 16.06
CA VAL A 82 -9.01 -5.23 16.93
C VAL A 82 -8.06 -4.07 17.21
N THR A 83 -6.85 -4.39 17.66
CA THR A 83 -5.83 -3.39 18.03
C THR A 83 -5.43 -2.52 16.83
N LEU A 84 -5.24 -3.14 15.65
CA LEU A 84 -4.94 -2.42 14.42
C LEU A 84 -6.09 -1.50 13.99
N CYS A 85 -7.34 -1.98 14.02
CA CYS A 85 -8.51 -1.19 13.63
C CYS A 85 -8.70 0.02 14.56
N GLU A 86 -8.55 -0.15 15.86
CA GLU A 86 -8.61 0.95 16.85
C GLU A 86 -7.48 1.98 16.62
N SER A 87 -6.26 1.52 16.34
CA SER A 87 -5.14 2.42 16.03
C SER A 87 -5.36 3.20 14.73
N VAL A 88 -5.97 2.59 13.73
CA VAL A 88 -6.32 3.23 12.46
C VAL A 88 -7.44 4.24 12.68
N GLU A 89 -8.51 3.88 13.40
CA GLU A 89 -9.60 4.80 13.75
C GLU A 89 -9.06 6.04 14.45
N HIS A 90 -8.22 5.87 15.49
CA HIS A 90 -7.63 7.00 16.20
C HIS A 90 -6.87 7.94 15.26
N SER A 91 -6.14 7.36 14.30
CA SER A 91 -5.36 8.11 13.31
C SER A 91 -6.24 8.82 12.26
N LEU A 92 -7.37 8.22 11.87
CA LEU A 92 -8.36 8.79 10.96
C LEU A 92 -9.07 9.98 11.63
N LYS A 93 -9.60 9.78 12.86
CA LYS A 93 -10.28 10.81 13.65
C LYS A 93 -9.38 12.00 13.94
N LYS A 94 -8.12 11.77 14.34
CA LYS A 94 -7.13 12.84 14.58
C LYS A 94 -6.90 13.74 13.35
N ARG A 95 -7.17 13.23 12.15
CA ARG A 95 -6.95 13.94 10.89
C ARG A 95 -8.24 14.38 10.21
N SER A 96 -9.39 14.10 10.82
CA SER A 96 -10.72 14.34 10.23
C SER A 96 -10.83 13.77 8.81
N ILE A 97 -10.40 12.53 8.61
CA ILE A 97 -10.50 11.84 7.33
C ILE A 97 -11.24 10.51 7.48
N ARG A 98 -11.93 10.12 6.41
CA ARG A 98 -12.61 8.83 6.25
C ARG A 98 -12.12 8.14 4.97
N GLY A 99 -12.42 6.86 4.82
CA GLY A 99 -12.15 6.13 3.58
C GLY A 99 -13.27 5.19 3.18
N LYS A 100 -13.22 4.69 1.95
CA LYS A 100 -14.17 3.67 1.45
C LYS A 100 -13.57 2.30 1.25
N THR A 101 -12.25 2.22 1.03
CA THR A 101 -11.60 0.95 0.70
C THR A 101 -10.79 0.47 1.89
N ILE A 102 -11.26 -0.59 2.54
CA ILE A 102 -10.59 -1.24 3.67
C ILE A 102 -9.69 -2.33 3.11
N VAL A 103 -8.42 -2.34 3.55
CA VAL A 103 -7.37 -3.22 3.04
C VAL A 103 -6.77 -4.01 4.19
N LEU A 104 -6.78 -5.33 4.07
CA LEU A 104 -6.06 -6.28 4.91
C LEU A 104 -4.77 -6.70 4.21
N LYS A 105 -3.63 -6.50 4.87
CA LYS A 105 -2.34 -7.04 4.48
C LYS A 105 -1.99 -8.21 5.41
N VAL A 106 -1.57 -9.31 4.82
CA VAL A 106 -1.06 -10.49 5.53
C VAL A 106 0.31 -10.82 4.96
N LYS A 107 1.31 -11.01 5.83
CA LYS A 107 2.59 -11.61 5.45
C LYS A 107 2.77 -12.92 6.21
N TYR A 108 3.06 -13.99 5.51
CA TYR A 108 3.30 -15.29 6.12
C TYR A 108 4.77 -15.44 6.55
N SER A 109 5.03 -16.48 7.36
CA SER A 109 6.37 -16.83 7.87
C SER A 109 7.39 -17.14 6.76
N ASP A 110 6.95 -17.58 5.58
CA ASP A 110 7.78 -17.77 4.38
C ASP A 110 8.05 -16.46 3.61
N PHE A 111 7.69 -15.32 4.20
CA PHE A 111 7.79 -13.97 3.65
C PHE A 111 6.92 -13.68 2.42
N THR A 112 6.05 -14.61 2.03
CA THR A 112 5.02 -14.34 1.01
C THR A 112 3.99 -13.35 1.57
N GLN A 113 3.56 -12.40 0.73
CA GLN A 113 2.62 -11.36 1.11
C GLN A 113 1.34 -11.46 0.29
N LEU A 114 0.21 -11.32 0.98
CA LEU A 114 -1.13 -11.27 0.41
C LEU A 114 -1.82 -9.99 0.83
N THR A 115 -2.48 -9.32 -0.13
CA THR A 115 -3.37 -8.19 0.15
C THR A 115 -4.78 -8.55 -0.29
N ARG A 116 -5.75 -8.22 0.56
CA ARG A 116 -7.18 -8.32 0.28
C ARG A 116 -7.82 -6.99 0.60
N SER A 117 -8.85 -6.61 -0.14
CA SER A 117 -9.52 -5.33 0.08
C SER A 117 -10.98 -5.40 -0.30
N GLN A 118 -11.78 -4.57 0.35
CA GLN A 118 -13.19 -4.37 0.02
C GLN A 118 -13.50 -2.87 0.05
N THR A 119 -14.21 -2.41 -0.97
CA THR A 119 -14.77 -1.05 -1.00
C THR A 119 -16.21 -1.13 -0.52
N ILE A 120 -16.56 -0.31 0.47
CA ILE A 120 -17.92 -0.16 1.00
C ILE A 120 -18.61 1.06 0.38
N ALA A 121 -19.95 1.12 0.50
CA ALA A 121 -20.75 2.19 -0.09
C ALA A 121 -20.50 3.53 0.63
N ASP A 122 -20.54 3.50 1.95
CA ASP A 122 -20.44 4.68 2.81
C ASP A 122 -19.01 4.96 3.27
N TRP A 123 -18.76 6.21 3.65
CA TRP A 123 -17.48 6.64 4.21
C TRP A 123 -17.35 6.16 5.65
N THR A 124 -16.25 5.48 5.97
CA THR A 124 -15.98 5.00 7.32
C THR A 124 -14.69 5.56 7.91
N ASP A 125 -14.75 5.84 9.20
CA ASP A 125 -13.62 5.96 10.11
C ASP A 125 -13.76 5.01 11.31
N SER A 126 -14.76 4.11 11.31
CA SER A 126 -15.15 3.28 12.45
C SER A 126 -14.27 2.03 12.56
N ALA A 127 -13.68 1.84 13.75
CA ALA A 127 -12.95 0.61 14.08
C ALA A 127 -13.83 -0.64 13.94
N GLN A 128 -15.11 -0.54 14.30
CA GLN A 128 -16.05 -1.67 14.25
C GLN A 128 -16.31 -2.11 12.80
N GLU A 129 -16.60 -1.16 11.90
CA GLU A 129 -16.84 -1.48 10.49
C GLU A 129 -15.57 -2.02 9.81
N MET A 130 -14.40 -1.43 10.12
CA MET A 130 -13.11 -1.97 9.67
C MET A 130 -12.89 -3.40 10.14
N LEU A 131 -13.22 -3.70 11.40
CA LEU A 131 -13.03 -5.02 12.00
C LEU A 131 -13.93 -6.07 11.34
N GLU A 132 -15.20 -5.74 11.10
CA GLU A 132 -16.14 -6.63 10.41
C GLU A 132 -15.65 -6.99 8.99
N VAL A 133 -15.22 -5.98 8.23
CA VAL A 133 -14.70 -6.19 6.87
C VAL A 133 -13.38 -6.95 6.90
N THR A 134 -12.43 -6.59 7.77
CA THR A 134 -11.13 -7.27 7.83
C THR A 134 -11.26 -8.72 8.30
N ARG A 135 -12.19 -9.05 9.20
CA ARG A 135 -12.54 -10.43 9.55
C ARG A 135 -13.07 -11.20 8.36
N ALA A 136 -13.96 -10.61 7.55
CA ALA A 136 -14.45 -11.23 6.33
C ALA A 136 -13.32 -11.46 5.32
N LEU A 137 -12.45 -10.47 5.13
CA LEU A 137 -11.28 -10.59 4.26
C LEU A 137 -10.30 -11.65 4.75
N MET A 138 -10.08 -11.77 6.07
CA MET A 138 -9.17 -12.75 6.66
C MET A 138 -9.61 -14.20 6.36
N LYS A 139 -10.92 -14.47 6.30
CA LYS A 139 -11.46 -15.79 5.92
C LYS A 139 -11.10 -16.18 4.48
N THR A 140 -10.76 -15.22 3.62
CA THR A 140 -10.33 -15.46 2.22
C THR A 140 -8.82 -15.69 2.09
N THR A 141 -8.10 -15.78 3.21
CA THR A 141 -6.65 -16.01 3.29
C THR A 141 -6.33 -17.41 3.83
N GLU A 142 -5.05 -17.71 4.02
CA GLU A 142 -4.58 -18.95 4.65
C GLU A 142 -4.39 -18.79 6.18
N ALA A 143 -5.02 -17.78 6.79
CA ALA A 143 -5.06 -17.63 8.25
C ALA A 143 -5.57 -18.91 8.92
N GLY A 144 -4.94 -19.33 10.02
CA GLY A 144 -5.20 -20.60 10.69
C GLY A 144 -4.59 -21.83 10.01
N LYS A 145 -4.11 -21.71 8.76
CA LYS A 145 -3.44 -22.79 8.02
C LYS A 145 -1.93 -22.55 7.89
N LYS A 146 -1.53 -21.28 7.71
CA LYS A 146 -0.13 -20.85 7.66
C LYS A 146 0.15 -19.82 8.74
N LYS A 147 1.34 -19.91 9.33
CA LYS A 147 1.81 -18.93 10.32
C LYS A 147 1.96 -17.55 9.65
N ILE A 148 1.38 -16.55 10.28
CA ILE A 148 1.39 -15.14 9.87
C ILE A 148 2.44 -14.40 10.70
N ARG A 149 3.31 -13.66 10.02
CA ARG A 149 4.38 -12.84 10.57
C ARG A 149 3.99 -11.37 10.73
N LEU A 150 3.09 -10.88 9.89
CA LEU A 150 2.61 -9.50 9.93
C LEU A 150 1.15 -9.42 9.52
N LEU A 151 0.40 -8.60 10.26
CA LEU A 151 -0.92 -8.10 9.86
C LEU A 151 -0.88 -6.59 9.66
N GLY A 152 -1.67 -6.10 8.71
CA GLY A 152 -1.87 -4.68 8.52
C GLY A 152 -3.28 -4.35 8.09
N VAL A 153 -3.80 -3.26 8.64
CA VAL A 153 -5.10 -2.68 8.26
C VAL A 153 -4.85 -1.27 7.75
N SER A 154 -5.44 -0.94 6.61
CA SER A 154 -5.39 0.42 6.07
C SER A 154 -6.65 0.78 5.33
N LEU A 155 -6.98 2.07 5.32
CA LEU A 155 -7.97 2.66 4.44
C LEU A 155 -7.28 3.34 3.26
N SER A 156 -7.87 3.22 2.09
CA SER A 156 -7.60 4.01 0.91
C SER A 156 -8.90 4.60 0.36
N ASN A 157 -8.79 5.37 -0.73
CA ASN A 157 -9.87 6.20 -1.24
C ASN A 157 -10.39 7.12 -0.12
N LEU A 158 -9.54 8.08 0.26
CA LEU A 158 -9.72 8.91 1.45
C LEU A 158 -10.40 10.24 1.10
N SER A 159 -11.24 10.75 2.00
CA SER A 159 -11.86 12.08 1.92
C SER A 159 -11.79 12.78 3.27
N SER A 160 -11.80 14.11 3.27
CA SER A 160 -12.04 14.87 4.49
C SER A 160 -13.45 14.63 4.98
N THR A 161 -13.62 14.57 6.31
CA THR A 161 -14.93 14.48 6.96
C THR A 161 -15.78 15.73 6.71
N SER A 162 -15.15 16.88 6.42
CA SER A 162 -15.83 18.14 6.09
C SER A 162 -16.49 18.16 4.71
N ASP A 163 -16.04 17.30 3.79
CA ASP A 163 -16.42 17.40 2.38
C ASP A 163 -17.69 16.58 2.05
N VAL A 164 -18.20 15.82 3.03
CA VAL A 164 -19.41 15.02 2.89
C VAL A 164 -20.61 15.84 3.37
N VAL A 165 -21.08 16.75 2.51
CA VAL A 165 -22.44 17.29 2.63
C VAL A 165 -23.40 16.20 2.17
N THR A 166 -24.07 15.57 3.12
CA THR A 166 -25.21 14.70 2.83
C THR A 166 -26.31 15.57 2.22
N LEU A 167 -26.54 15.46 0.92
CA LEU A 167 -27.79 15.93 0.31
C LEU A 167 -28.89 15.02 0.83
N GLY A 168 -29.48 15.38 1.97
CA GLY A 168 -30.78 14.88 2.37
C GLY A 168 -31.79 15.33 1.31
N VAL A 169 -32.43 14.37 0.64
CA VAL A 169 -33.65 14.64 -0.09
C VAL A 169 -34.77 14.34 0.88
N ASP A 170 -35.38 15.40 1.37
CA ASP A 170 -36.72 15.39 1.96
C ASP A 170 -37.74 15.07 0.84
N ASP A 171 -38.52 14.00 1.03
CA ASP A 171 -39.99 13.87 0.81
C ASP A 171 -40.41 12.38 0.73
#